data_AF-A0A1F8LMP4-F1
#
_entry.id   AF-A0A1F8LMP4-F1
#
_cell.length_a   1.000
_cell.length_b   1.000
_cell.length_c   1.000
_cell.angle_alpha   90.00
_cell.angle_beta   90.00
_cell.angle_gamma   90.00
#
_symmetry.space_group_name_H-M   'P 1'
#
loop_
_entity.id
_entity.type
_entity.pdbx_description
1 polymer ?
#
loop_
_entity_poly.entity_id
_entity_poly.type
_entity_poly.pdbx_seq_one_letter_code
_entity_poly.pdbx_strand_id
1 'polypeptide(L)'
;MSPTKVPAKEIVYKKIVNPKAQQKLEWDIHPLVERPETLEGKTVYIINQRWGGTQAHEPLLLEIKKWFEDHIRRINVVYKVKLGSYHVNDTALWEEVGQKADAAIIGVPH
;
A
#
# COMPACT_ATOMS: atom_id res chain seq x y z
N MET A 1 -21.70 3.38 45.19
CA MET A 1 -20.82 4.12 44.26
C MET A 1 -19.40 3.62 44.48
N SER A 2 -18.83 2.88 43.52
CA SER A 2 -17.43 2.44 43.60
C SER A 2 -16.53 3.51 42.97
N PRO A 3 -15.36 3.83 43.56
CA PRO A 3 -14.49 4.88 43.04
C PRO A 3 -13.80 4.41 41.75
N THR A 4 -13.99 5.18 40.68
CA THR A 4 -13.31 4.99 39.40
C THR A 4 -11.81 5.20 39.60
N LYS A 5 -11.01 4.13 39.46
CA LYS A 5 -9.55 4.23 39.46
C LYS A 5 -9.12 5.09 38.27
N VAL A 6 -8.48 6.23 38.53
CA VAL A 6 -7.78 7.00 37.50
C VAL A 6 -6.64 6.11 36.98
N PRO A 7 -6.56 5.84 35.67
CA PRO A 7 -5.47 5.02 35.14
C PRO A 7 -4.15 5.77 35.34
N ALA A 8 -3.18 5.09 35.95
CA ALA A 8 -1.84 5.64 36.13
C ALA A 8 -1.25 6.02 34.77
N LYS A 9 -0.69 7.24 34.66
CA LYS A 9 -0.04 7.73 33.45
C LYS A 9 1.04 6.74 33.02
N GLU A 10 0.86 6.13 31.86
CA GLU A 10 1.77 5.11 31.32
C GLU A 10 3.14 5.75 31.09
N ILE A 11 4.17 5.26 31.80
CA ILE A 11 5.54 5.72 31.63
C ILE A 11 6.08 5.04 30.37
N VAL A 12 6.19 5.79 29.27
CA VAL A 12 6.72 5.30 28.00
C VAL A 12 8.24 5.45 28.00
N TYR A 13 8.96 4.34 28.16
CA TYR A 13 10.41 4.30 28.06
C TYR A 13 10.83 4.34 26.58
N LYS A 14 11.29 5.49 26.09
CA LYS A 14 11.69 5.71 24.68
C LYS A 14 12.96 4.95 24.23
N LYS A 15 13.67 4.26 25.14
CA LYS A 15 14.96 3.60 24.87
C LYS A 15 14.93 2.07 24.91
N ILE A 16 13.78 1.46 25.17
CA ILE A 16 13.62 0.00 25.26
C ILE A 16 12.50 -0.41 24.31
N VAL A 17 12.77 -1.39 23.45
CA VAL A 17 11.76 -1.98 22.55
C VAL A 17 10.56 -2.42 23.38
N ASN A 18 9.35 -2.01 22.99
CA ASN A 18 8.13 -2.43 23.65
C ASN A 18 8.01 -3.97 23.56
N PRO A 19 8.12 -4.72 24.69
CA PRO A 19 8.16 -6.18 24.66
C PRO A 19 6.82 -6.80 24.26
N LYS A 20 5.74 -6.01 24.20
CA LYS A 20 4.43 -6.50 23.77
C LYS A 20 4.26 -6.55 22.26
N ALA A 21 5.16 -5.95 21.48
CA ALA A 21 5.05 -5.80 20.01
C ALA A 21 3.65 -5.35 19.53
N GLN A 22 2.87 -4.72 20.41
CA GLN A 22 1.55 -4.20 20.06
C GLN A 22 1.80 -2.92 19.30
N GLN A 23 1.58 -2.96 17.98
CA GLN A 23 1.47 -1.75 17.18
C GLN A 23 0.40 -0.87 17.81
N LYS A 24 0.82 0.22 18.43
CA LYS A 24 -0.11 1.29 18.77
C LYS A 24 -0.46 1.95 17.43
N LEU A 25 -1.66 1.66 16.92
CA LEU A 25 -2.20 2.16 15.64
C LEU A 25 -2.01 3.67 15.42
N GLU A 26 -1.93 4.42 16.51
CA GLU A 26 -1.71 5.86 16.56
C GLU A 26 -0.32 6.34 16.07
N TRP A 27 0.72 5.50 16.05
CA TRP A 27 2.09 5.92 15.67
C TRP A 27 2.54 5.43 14.28
N ASP A 28 1.91 4.39 13.75
CA ASP A 28 2.43 3.65 12.58
C ASP A 28 1.74 3.99 11.25
N ILE A 29 0.80 4.95 11.23
CA ILE A 29 0.03 5.29 10.02
C ILE A 29 0.26 6.76 9.62
N HIS A 30 1.52 7.20 9.63
CA HIS A 30 1.89 8.42 8.91
C HIS A 30 2.09 8.04 7.43
N PRO A 31 1.19 8.45 6.53
CA PRO A 31 1.37 8.11 5.13
C PRO A 31 2.62 8.84 4.61
N LEU A 32 3.45 8.12 3.84
CA LEU A 32 4.67 8.69 3.26
C LEU A 32 4.38 9.79 2.23
N VAL A 33 3.13 9.84 1.74
CA VAL A 33 2.60 10.83 0.79
C VAL A 33 1.14 11.13 1.11
N GLU A 34 0.64 12.29 0.71
CA GLU A 34 -0.78 12.62 0.83
C GLU A 34 -1.64 11.61 0.06
N ARG A 35 -2.65 11.03 0.72
CA ARG A 35 -3.57 10.09 0.08
C ARG A 35 -4.62 10.90 -0.69
N PRO A 36 -4.86 10.63 -1.98
CA PRO A 36 -5.92 11.31 -2.70
C PRO A 36 -7.29 10.96 -2.12
N GLU A 37 -8.15 11.97 -1.97
CA GLU A 37 -9.54 11.78 -1.48
C GLU A 37 -10.42 11.03 -2.49
N THR A 38 -10.04 11.05 -3.78
CA THR A 38 -10.75 10.39 -4.87
C THR A 38 -9.78 9.90 -5.94
N LEU A 39 -10.19 8.85 -6.67
CA LEU A 39 -9.46 8.31 -7.83
C LEU A 39 -10.00 8.84 -9.17
N GLU A 40 -11.05 9.68 -9.17
CA GLU A 40 -11.53 10.29 -10.41
C GLU A 40 -10.45 11.16 -11.07
N GLY A 41 -10.19 10.93 -12.36
CA GLY A 41 -9.17 11.66 -13.09
C GLY A 41 -7.72 11.34 -12.71
N LYS A 42 -7.49 10.32 -11.85
CA LYS A 42 -6.17 9.94 -11.33
C LYS A 42 -5.51 8.85 -12.16
N THR A 43 -4.18 8.80 -12.11
CA THR A 43 -3.39 7.69 -12.67
C THR A 43 -3.04 6.68 -11.58
N VAL A 44 -3.57 5.47 -11.70
CA VAL A 44 -3.33 4.36 -10.77
C VAL A 44 -2.47 3.30 -11.44
N TYR A 45 -1.34 2.97 -10.82
CA TYR A 45 -0.47 1.89 -11.28
C TYR A 45 -0.82 0.57 -10.57
N ILE A 46 -1.05 -0.49 -11.32
CA ILE A 46 -1.17 -1.86 -10.81
C ILE A 46 0.11 -2.60 -11.18
N ILE A 47 0.90 -2.97 -10.17
CA ILE A 47 2.22 -3.58 -10.34
C ILE A 47 2.17 -5.05 -9.96
N ASN A 48 2.39 -5.92 -10.93
CA ASN A 48 2.57 -7.36 -10.72
C ASN A 48 4.05 -7.67 -10.40
N GLN A 49 4.31 -8.18 -9.20
CA GLN A 49 5.65 -8.55 -8.71
C GLN A 49 6.19 -9.87 -9.28
N ARG A 50 5.40 -10.62 -10.07
CA ARG A 50 5.72 -11.96 -10.63
C ARG A 50 6.04 -13.04 -9.59
N TRP A 51 5.81 -12.79 -8.31
CA TRP A 51 6.09 -13.78 -7.29
C TRP A 51 5.09 -14.94 -7.47
N GLY A 52 5.59 -16.17 -7.68
CA GLY A 52 4.76 -17.32 -8.11
C GLY A 52 4.56 -17.46 -9.63
N GLY A 53 5.21 -16.62 -10.44
CA GLY A 53 5.03 -16.57 -11.90
C GLY A 53 4.01 -15.51 -12.32
N THR A 54 4.13 -14.98 -13.55
CA THR A 54 3.24 -13.92 -14.04
C THR A 54 1.78 -14.31 -14.06
N GLN A 55 1.50 -15.54 -14.49
CA GLN A 55 0.14 -16.03 -14.70
C GLN A 55 -0.64 -16.27 -13.40
N ALA A 56 0.04 -16.42 -12.26
CA ALA A 56 -0.61 -16.68 -10.99
C ALA A 56 -1.49 -15.51 -10.51
N HIS A 57 -1.10 -14.27 -10.86
CA HIS A 57 -1.74 -13.06 -10.35
C HIS A 57 -2.36 -12.18 -11.44
N GLU A 58 -1.86 -12.30 -12.67
CA GLU A 58 -2.27 -11.44 -13.78
C GLU A 58 -3.80 -11.43 -14.02
N PRO A 59 -4.53 -12.57 -14.00
CA PRO A 59 -5.98 -12.54 -14.23
C PRO A 59 -6.73 -11.69 -13.19
N LEU A 60 -6.39 -11.80 -11.91
CA LEU A 60 -7.00 -11.01 -10.85
C LEU A 60 -6.67 -9.52 -10.99
N LEU A 61 -5.40 -9.20 -11.25
CA LEU A 61 -4.95 -7.81 -11.38
C LEU A 61 -5.58 -7.13 -12.60
N LEU A 62 -5.77 -7.86 -13.69
CA LEU A 62 -6.44 -7.36 -14.89
C LEU A 62 -7.95 -7.19 -14.67
N GLU A 63 -8.61 -8.06 -13.90
CA GLU A 63 -10.02 -7.87 -13.56
C GLU A 63 -10.21 -6.66 -12.63
N ILE A 64 -9.29 -6.43 -11.69
CA ILE A 64 -9.27 -5.21 -10.85
C ILE A 64 -9.08 -3.97 -11.75
N LYS A 65 -8.14 -4.01 -12.69
CA LYS A 65 -7.94 -2.92 -13.67
C LYS A 65 -9.23 -2.61 -14.41
N LYS A 66 -9.88 -3.64 -14.96
CA LYS A 66 -11.15 -3.50 -15.69
C LYS A 66 -12.23 -2.90 -14.81
N TRP A 67 -12.39 -3.41 -13.59
CA TRP A 67 -13.37 -2.87 -12.65
C TRP A 67 -13.16 -1.38 -12.39
N PHE A 68 -11.91 -0.93 -12.19
CA PHE A 68 -11.62 0.49 -12.03
C PHE A 68 -12.01 1.32 -13.25
N GLU A 69 -11.65 0.86 -14.45
CA GLU A 69 -11.96 1.57 -15.70
C GLU A 69 -13.46 1.65 -15.98
N ASP A 70 -14.22 0.62 -15.59
CA ASP A 70 -15.67 0.56 -15.77
C ASP A 70 -16.43 1.43 -14.75
N HIS A 71 -15.88 1.63 -13.55
CA HIS A 71 -16.62 2.22 -12.42
C HIS A 71 -16.10 3.58 -11.94
N ILE A 72 -14.84 3.93 -12.21
CA ILE A 72 -14.26 5.20 -11.77
C ILE A 72 -14.11 6.14 -12.95
N ARG A 73 -14.81 7.27 -12.89
CA ARG A 73 -14.84 8.24 -13.98
C ARG A 73 -13.46 8.84 -14.24
N ARG A 74 -13.05 8.85 -15.52
CA ARG A 74 -11.79 9.46 -16.01
C ARG A 74 -10.52 8.88 -15.38
N ILE A 75 -10.58 7.74 -14.70
CA ILE A 75 -9.37 7.10 -14.17
C ILE A 75 -8.47 6.64 -15.32
N ASN A 76 -7.16 6.65 -15.10
CA ASN A 76 -6.18 6.04 -15.97
C ASN A 76 -5.49 4.90 -15.21
N VAL A 77 -5.73 3.64 -15.59
CA VAL A 77 -5.17 2.48 -14.88
C VAL A 77 -4.05 1.85 -15.71
N VAL A 78 -2.82 1.91 -15.20
CA VAL A 78 -1.62 1.40 -15.87
C VAL A 78 -1.21 0.07 -15.24
N TYR A 79 -1.29 -1.02 -16.00
CA TYR A 79 -0.76 -2.32 -15.56
C TYR A 79 0.72 -2.43 -15.93
N LYS A 80 1.56 -2.80 -14.97
CA LYS A 80 2.99 -3.05 -15.15
C LYS A 80 3.37 -4.38 -14.53
N VAL A 81 4.32 -5.06 -15.16
CA VAL A 81 4.95 -6.23 -14.60
C VAL A 81 6.39 -5.88 -14.27
N LYS A 82 6.77 -6.03 -13.01
CA LYS A 82 8.11 -5.71 -12.54
C LYS A 82 9.15 -6.66 -13.18
N LEU A 83 10.32 -6.12 -13.47
CA LEU A 83 11.49 -6.88 -13.91
C LEU A 83 12.16 -7.63 -12.75
N GLY A 84 12.61 -8.85 -13.05
CA GLY A 84 13.29 -9.72 -12.08
C GLY A 84 12.38 -10.31 -11.01
N SER A 85 12.98 -10.98 -10.04
CA SER A 85 12.27 -11.50 -8.85
C SER A 85 11.95 -10.36 -7.86
N TYR A 86 11.20 -10.66 -6.80
CA TYR A 86 10.77 -9.66 -5.83
C TYR A 86 11.93 -8.93 -5.13
N HIS A 87 13.11 -9.55 -5.02
CA HIS A 87 14.31 -8.94 -4.44
C HIS A 87 15.07 -8.00 -5.37
N VAL A 88 14.86 -8.13 -6.69
CA VAL A 88 15.58 -7.32 -7.67
C VAL A 88 15.01 -5.91 -7.64
N ASN A 89 15.85 -4.88 -7.57
CA ASN A 89 15.35 -3.52 -7.68
C ASN A 89 15.06 -3.18 -9.16
N ASP A 90 13.84 -2.77 -9.47
CA ASP A 90 13.45 -2.29 -10.80
C ASP A 90 13.41 -0.76 -10.79
N THR A 91 14.59 -0.14 -10.77
CA THR A 91 14.75 1.31 -10.60
C THR A 91 13.95 2.10 -11.65
N ALA A 92 13.95 1.64 -12.90
CA ALA A 92 13.24 2.32 -13.98
C ALA A 92 11.71 2.33 -13.76
N LEU A 93 11.15 1.20 -13.31
CA LEU A 93 9.73 1.13 -12.95
C LEU A 93 9.42 2.07 -11.78
N TRP A 94 10.27 2.12 -10.75
CA TRP A 94 10.03 2.95 -9.57
C TRP A 94 10.15 4.44 -9.87
N GLU A 95 11.09 4.85 -10.72
CA GLU A 95 11.19 6.22 -11.22
C GLU A 95 9.94 6.61 -12.03
N GLU A 96 9.47 5.73 -12.92
CA GLU A 96 8.24 5.95 -13.69
C GLU A 96 7.03 6.13 -12.75
N VAL A 97 6.84 5.21 -11.80
CA VAL A 97 5.72 5.23 -10.85
C VAL A 97 5.79 6.50 -9.99
N GLY A 98 6.97 6.84 -9.47
CA GLY A 98 7.16 8.04 -8.64
C GLY A 98 6.89 9.35 -9.38
N GLN A 99 7.06 9.38 -10.71
CA GLN A 99 6.80 10.57 -11.52
C GLN A 99 5.35 10.67 -12.00
N LYS A 100 4.69 9.53 -12.25
CA LYS A 100 3.42 9.49 -13.02
C LYS A 100 2.22 9.00 -12.22
N ALA A 101 2.41 8.30 -11.12
CA ALA A 101 1.32 7.70 -10.37
C ALA A 101 0.76 8.67 -9.32
N ASP A 102 -0.56 8.79 -9.26
CA ASP A 102 -1.25 9.37 -8.10
C ASP A 102 -1.45 8.30 -7.00
N ALA A 103 -1.52 7.02 -7.39
CA ALA A 103 -1.61 5.88 -6.48
C ALA A 103 -1.04 4.60 -7.11
N ALA A 104 -0.66 3.64 -6.27
CA ALA A 104 -0.15 2.35 -6.71
C ALA A 104 -0.76 1.18 -5.91
N ILE A 105 -1.03 0.07 -6.60
CA ILE A 105 -1.42 -1.22 -6.05
C ILE A 105 -0.30 -2.20 -6.39
N ILE A 106 0.29 -2.83 -5.38
CA ILE A 106 1.36 -3.83 -5.57
C ILE A 106 0.78 -5.20 -5.27
N GLY A 107 0.68 -6.04 -6.30
CA GLY A 107 0.25 -7.43 -6.15
C GLY A 107 1.37 -8.28 -5.57
N VAL A 108 1.19 -8.71 -4.32
CA VAL A 108 2.05 -9.68 -3.62
C VAL A 108 1.22 -10.92 -3.23
N PRO A 109 1.66 -12.16 -3.53
CA PRO A 109 1.02 -13.36 -3.00
C PRO A 109 1.15 -13.46 -1.47
N HIS A 110 0.29 -14.30 -0.90
CA HIS A 110 0.43 -14.90 0.42
C HIS A 110 1.28 -16.18 0.36
#